data_AF-A0A3D9H1V2-F1
#
_entry.id   AF-A0A3D9H1V2-F1
#
_cell.length_a   1.000
_cell.length_b   1.000
_cell.length_c   1.000
_cell.angle_alpha   90.00
_cell.angle_beta   90.00
_cell.angle_gamma   90.00
#
_symmetry.space_group_name_H-M   'P 1'
#
loop_
_entity.id
_entity.type
_entity.pdbx_description
1 polymer ?
#
loop_
_entity_poly.entity_id
_entity_poly.type
_entity_poly.pdbx_seq_one_letter_code
_entity_poly.pdbx_strand_id
1 'polypeptide(L)'
;MKKIILTVFVLLLGLNIYAQRRGKEPNRNSRITQTQTEPTAKQIEKRARLAEKRKREYIDNFLTTLEADEPQKNIIKQKIMSFIDAKTTISNTKFKNKLDQNKAIENLENIYFLEFIEIVSESDMAKIKEMTKGEFDDKSILKKNREVKKKRRKEEAQKKKKSQKG
;
A
#
# COMPACT_ATOMS: atom_id res chain seq x y z
N MET A 1 4.56 -3.23 -33.47
CA MET A 1 4.42 -2.47 -32.21
C MET A 1 4.16 -3.40 -31.02
N LYS A 2 5.16 -4.18 -30.57
CA LYS A 2 5.05 -5.14 -29.45
C LYS A 2 6.32 -5.22 -28.58
N LYS A 3 7.23 -4.24 -28.68
CA LYS A 3 8.54 -4.29 -28.01
C LYS A 3 8.82 -3.14 -27.03
N ILE A 4 7.84 -2.24 -26.80
CA ILE A 4 8.02 -1.05 -25.95
C ILE A 4 7.51 -1.28 -24.51
N ILE A 5 6.65 -2.29 -24.29
CA ILE A 5 6.06 -2.53 -22.96
C ILE A 5 7.02 -3.32 -22.03
N LEU A 6 8.05 -3.98 -22.58
CA LEU A 6 9.00 -4.73 -21.76
C LEU A 6 10.03 -3.84 -21.04
N THR A 7 10.22 -2.59 -21.49
CA THR A 7 11.26 -1.69 -20.98
C THR A 7 10.88 -1.00 -19.66
N VAL A 8 9.59 -0.95 -19.29
CA VAL A 8 9.14 -0.30 -18.05
C VAL A 8 9.36 -1.19 -16.82
N PHE A 9 9.36 -2.52 -16.98
CA PHE A 9 9.59 -3.44 -15.86
C PHE A 9 11.05 -3.48 -15.40
N VAL A 10 11.99 -3.13 -16.28
CA VAL A 10 13.44 -3.10 -15.98
C VAL A 10 13.84 -1.88 -15.15
N LEU A 11 13.11 -0.76 -15.24
CA LEU A 11 13.41 0.47 -14.50
C LEU A 11 13.07 0.39 -13.00
N LEU A 12 12.14 -0.48 -12.60
CA LEU A 12 11.73 -0.66 -11.20
C LEU A 12 12.64 -1.60 -10.38
N LEU A 13 13.49 -2.40 -11.04
CA LEU A 13 14.48 -3.24 -10.37
C LEU A 13 15.80 -2.50 -10.06
N GLY A 14 16.05 -1.33 -10.69
CA GLY A 14 17.31 -0.59 -10.58
C GLY A 14 17.50 0.27 -9.33
N LEU A 15 16.47 0.52 -8.53
CA LEU A 15 16.55 1.47 -7.40
C LEU A 15 16.95 0.85 -6.05
N ASN A 16 17.25 -0.46 -5.99
CA ASN A 16 17.77 -1.11 -4.77
C ASN A 16 19.31 -1.18 -4.69
N ILE A 17 20.05 -0.57 -5.63
CA ILE A 17 21.51 -0.73 -5.74
C ILE A 17 22.30 0.26 -4.83
N TYR A 18 21.67 1.32 -4.32
CA TYR A 18 22.40 2.36 -3.57
C TYR A 18 22.71 2.05 -2.10
N ALA A 19 22.27 0.90 -1.56
CA ALA A 19 22.50 0.55 -0.15
C ALA A 19 23.74 -0.34 0.10
N GLN A 20 24.47 -0.79 -0.93
CA GLN A 20 25.40 -1.91 -0.75
C GLN A 20 26.84 -1.75 -1.29
N ARG A 21 27.36 -0.52 -1.48
CA ARG A 21 28.78 -0.35 -1.91
C ARG A 21 29.50 0.85 -1.28
N ARG A 22 29.76 0.78 0.02
CA ARG A 22 31.03 1.25 0.62
C ARG A 22 31.80 0.02 1.08
N GLY A 23 32.53 -0.60 0.15
CA GLY A 23 33.27 -1.83 0.42
C GLY A 23 33.78 -2.45 -0.88
N LYS A 24 34.93 -1.94 -1.33
CA LYS A 24 35.91 -2.50 -2.27
C LYS A 24 35.54 -3.77 -3.07
N GLU A 25 35.54 -3.62 -4.40
CA GLU A 25 35.64 -4.66 -5.44
C GLU A 25 37.00 -5.40 -5.43
N PRO A 26 37.26 -6.44 -6.27
CA PRO A 26 36.37 -7.25 -7.13
C PRO A 26 36.64 -8.79 -7.08
N ASN A 27 35.65 -9.63 -7.42
CA ASN A 27 35.94 -10.91 -8.10
C ASN A 27 34.91 -11.15 -9.21
N ARG A 28 35.40 -11.08 -10.46
CA ARG A 28 34.64 -11.25 -11.69
C ARG A 28 34.74 -12.71 -12.16
N ASN A 29 34.17 -13.67 -11.42
CA ASN A 29 33.94 -15.00 -12.01
C ASN A 29 32.94 -15.89 -11.24
N SER A 30 31.73 -15.39 -10.97
CA SER A 30 30.63 -16.26 -10.57
C SER A 30 29.39 -15.88 -11.37
N ARG A 31 29.26 -16.51 -12.55
CA ARG A 31 27.99 -16.60 -13.27
C ARG A 31 27.07 -17.48 -12.41
N ILE A 32 26.53 -16.91 -11.33
CA ILE A 32 25.51 -17.56 -10.50
C ILE A 32 24.26 -17.60 -11.37
N THR A 33 24.07 -18.72 -12.06
CA THR A 33 22.77 -19.13 -12.58
C THR A 33 21.81 -19.02 -11.41
N GLN A 34 20.88 -18.05 -11.46
CA GLN A 34 19.75 -18.01 -10.54
C GLN A 34 18.93 -19.26 -10.82
N THR A 35 19.20 -20.33 -10.07
CA THR A 35 18.31 -21.48 -10.03
C THR A 35 16.96 -20.96 -9.57
N GLN A 36 15.95 -21.03 -10.43
CA GLN A 36 14.55 -20.85 -10.06
C GLN A 36 14.19 -21.97 -9.09
N THR A 37 14.58 -21.83 -7.84
CA THR A 37 14.23 -22.76 -6.78
C THR A 37 12.85 -22.33 -6.29
N GLU A 38 11.90 -23.25 -6.25
CA GLU A 38 10.60 -22.97 -5.68
C GLU A 38 10.77 -22.47 -4.22
N PRO A 39 10.03 -21.43 -3.80
CA PRO A 39 10.17 -20.90 -2.45
C PRO A 39 9.87 -21.96 -1.40
N THR A 40 10.75 -22.08 -0.40
CA THR A 40 10.48 -22.98 0.75
C THR A 40 9.24 -22.54 1.52
N ALA A 41 8.57 -23.45 2.23
CA ALA A 41 7.38 -23.14 3.03
C ALA A 41 7.57 -21.95 3.99
N LYS A 42 8.73 -21.86 4.65
CA LYS A 42 9.10 -20.72 5.52
C LYS A 42 9.20 -19.39 4.77
N GLN A 43 9.66 -19.41 3.51
CA GLN A 43 9.71 -18.22 2.67
C GLN A 43 8.31 -17.79 2.19
N ILE A 44 7.43 -18.76 1.89
CA ILE A 44 6.03 -18.51 1.53
C ILE A 44 5.31 -17.84 2.71
N GLU A 45 5.43 -18.41 3.90
CA GLU A 45 4.82 -17.88 5.12
C GLU A 45 5.33 -16.46 5.43
N LYS A 46 6.65 -16.26 5.38
CA LYS A 46 7.25 -14.94 5.58
C LYS A 46 6.73 -13.90 4.58
N ARG A 47 6.57 -14.29 3.31
CA ARG A 47 6.02 -13.42 2.26
C ARG A 47 4.55 -13.09 2.53
N ALA A 48 3.74 -14.08 2.89
CA ALA A 48 2.33 -13.88 3.23
C ALA A 48 2.18 -12.90 4.41
N ARG A 49 2.97 -13.08 5.47
CA ARG A 49 2.97 -12.19 6.64
C ARG A 49 3.40 -10.76 6.28
N LEU A 50 4.39 -10.60 5.41
CA LEU A 50 4.83 -9.28 4.95
C LEU A 50 3.76 -8.60 4.09
N ALA A 51 3.09 -9.33 3.20
CA ALA A 51 1.99 -8.82 2.39
C ALA A 51 0.80 -8.38 3.27
N GLU A 52 0.40 -9.20 4.23
CA GLU A 52 -0.59 -8.89 5.27
C GLU A 52 -0.24 -7.61 6.03
N LYS A 53 1.01 -7.48 6.48
CA LYS A 53 1.46 -6.29 7.20
C LYS A 53 1.39 -5.04 6.33
N ARG A 54 1.85 -5.13 5.07
CA ARG A 54 1.79 -4.02 4.11
C ARG A 54 0.35 -3.63 3.80
N LYS A 55 -0.56 -4.60 3.63
CA LYS A 55 -2.00 -4.38 3.45
C LYS A 55 -2.56 -3.55 4.61
N ARG A 56 -2.24 -3.93 5.85
CA ARG A 56 -2.70 -3.19 7.06
C ARG A 56 -2.11 -1.79 7.12
N GLU A 57 -0.81 -1.62 6.93
CA GLU A 57 -0.15 -0.30 6.96
C GLU A 57 -0.73 0.65 5.91
N TYR A 58 -0.99 0.15 4.70
CA TYR A 58 -1.59 0.91 3.61
C TYR A 58 -2.99 1.41 3.97
N ILE A 59 -3.84 0.52 4.51
CA ILE A 59 -5.19 0.87 4.96
C ILE A 59 -5.12 1.84 6.14
N ASP A 60 -4.24 1.63 7.11
CA ASP A 60 -4.11 2.52 8.26
C ASP A 60 -3.70 3.93 7.84
N ASN A 61 -2.75 4.06 6.89
CA ASN A 61 -2.38 5.35 6.34
C ASN A 61 -3.53 6.01 5.57
N PHE A 62 -4.29 5.22 4.81
CA PHE A 62 -5.50 5.71 4.14
C PHE A 62 -6.53 6.24 5.15
N LEU A 63 -6.81 5.52 6.24
CA LEU A 63 -7.76 5.96 7.26
C LEU A 63 -7.36 7.30 7.89
N THR A 64 -6.06 7.65 7.92
CA THR A 64 -5.64 8.99 8.40
C THR A 64 -6.07 10.15 7.51
N THR A 65 -6.49 9.89 6.27
CA THR A 65 -6.97 10.92 5.33
C THR A 65 -8.48 11.12 5.39
N LEU A 66 -9.20 10.21 6.07
CA LEU A 66 -10.64 10.28 6.27
C LEU A 66 -10.98 11.23 7.42
N GLU A 67 -12.07 11.97 7.25
CA GLU A 67 -12.66 12.86 8.24
C GLU A 67 -13.52 12.12 9.25
N ALA A 68 -13.94 10.89 8.92
CA ALA A 68 -14.69 9.98 9.77
C ALA A 68 -14.12 9.84 11.20
N ASP A 69 -15.01 9.58 12.15
CA ASP A 69 -14.65 9.33 13.54
C ASP A 69 -14.00 7.96 13.74
N GLU A 70 -13.36 7.74 14.89
CA GLU A 70 -12.67 6.47 15.19
C GLU A 70 -13.56 5.22 15.05
N PRO A 71 -14.84 5.23 15.50
CA PRO A 71 -15.73 4.08 15.30
C PRO A 71 -16.03 3.84 13.81
N GLN A 72 -16.29 4.90 13.05
CA GLN A 72 -16.52 4.82 11.61
C GLN A 72 -15.27 4.31 10.88
N LYS A 73 -14.09 4.79 11.24
CA LYS A 73 -12.80 4.33 10.69
C LYS A 73 -12.56 2.85 10.92
N ASN A 74 -12.94 2.31 12.07
CA ASN A 74 -12.85 0.87 12.34
C ASN A 74 -13.79 0.05 11.44
N ILE A 75 -15.03 0.51 11.22
CA ILE A 75 -15.97 -0.13 10.31
C ILE A 75 -15.43 -0.08 8.87
N ILE A 76 -14.95 1.09 8.44
CA ILE A 76 -14.34 1.30 7.13
C ILE A 76 -13.13 0.38 6.92
N LYS A 77 -12.26 0.28 7.93
CA LYS A 77 -11.10 -0.63 7.92
C LYS A 77 -11.50 -2.08 7.64
N GLN A 78 -12.45 -2.60 8.41
CA GLN A 78 -12.90 -3.99 8.27
C GLN A 78 -13.50 -4.26 6.89
N LYS A 79 -14.33 -3.34 6.39
CA LYS A 79 -14.97 -3.48 5.08
C LYS A 79 -13.96 -3.42 3.93
N ILE A 80 -13.01 -2.48 3.98
CA ILE A 80 -11.93 -2.37 2.99
C ILE A 80 -11.04 -3.62 2.99
N MET A 81 -10.68 -4.14 4.16
CA MET A 81 -9.92 -5.40 4.26
C MET A 81 -10.65 -6.54 3.57
N SER A 82 -11.94 -6.71 3.88
CA SER A 82 -12.79 -7.74 3.27
C SER A 82 -12.94 -7.55 1.75
N PHE A 83 -13.12 -6.31 1.30
CA PHE A 83 -13.18 -5.97 -0.12
C PHE A 83 -11.89 -6.34 -0.86
N ILE A 84 -10.72 -6.04 -0.30
CA ILE A 84 -9.42 -6.36 -0.93
C ILE A 84 -9.27 -7.88 -1.07
N ASP A 85 -9.65 -8.64 -0.06
CA ASP A 85 -9.55 -10.10 -0.08
C ASP A 85 -10.54 -10.70 -1.11
N ALA A 86 -11.76 -10.17 -1.19
CA ALA A 86 -12.74 -10.56 -2.22
C ALA A 86 -12.28 -10.18 -3.64
N LYS A 87 -11.76 -8.96 -3.84
CA LYS A 87 -11.21 -8.49 -5.11
C LYS A 87 -10.03 -9.34 -5.56
N THR A 88 -9.18 -9.76 -4.62
CA THR A 88 -8.05 -10.67 -4.88
C THR A 88 -8.57 -12.04 -5.34
N THR A 89 -9.64 -12.53 -4.74
CA THR A 89 -10.28 -13.80 -5.13
C THR A 89 -10.84 -13.74 -6.55
N ILE A 90 -11.55 -12.66 -6.91
CA ILE A 90 -12.00 -12.41 -8.29
C ILE A 90 -10.80 -12.31 -9.25
N SER A 91 -9.73 -11.64 -8.83
CA SER A 91 -8.52 -11.46 -9.66
C SER A 91 -7.82 -12.80 -9.95
N ASN A 92 -7.87 -13.74 -9.01
CA ASN A 92 -7.28 -15.08 -9.14
C ASN A 92 -8.21 -16.11 -9.81
N THR A 93 -9.49 -15.79 -9.96
CA THR A 93 -10.48 -16.67 -10.60
C THR A 93 -10.30 -16.63 -12.12
N LYS A 94 -10.47 -17.78 -12.79
CA LYS A 94 -10.39 -17.86 -14.25
C LYS A 94 -11.68 -17.32 -14.87
N PHE A 95 -11.59 -16.16 -15.51
CA PHE A 95 -12.66 -15.60 -16.33
C PHE A 95 -12.43 -15.91 -17.81
N LYS A 96 -13.51 -15.98 -18.59
CA LYS A 96 -13.44 -16.17 -20.04
C LYS A 96 -12.72 -15.00 -20.73
N ASN A 97 -12.93 -13.79 -20.24
CA ASN A 97 -12.28 -12.59 -20.73
C ASN A 97 -12.09 -11.58 -19.57
N LYS A 98 -11.31 -10.52 -19.84
CA LYS A 98 -11.03 -9.45 -18.87
C LYS A 98 -12.26 -8.56 -18.60
N LEU A 99 -13.19 -8.46 -19.54
CA LEU A 99 -14.40 -7.65 -19.40
C LEU A 99 -15.31 -8.21 -18.29
N ASP A 100 -15.51 -9.53 -18.27
CA ASP A 100 -16.32 -10.21 -17.26
C ASP A 100 -15.68 -10.10 -15.87
N GLN A 101 -14.35 -10.19 -15.80
CA GLN A 101 -13.60 -9.96 -14.57
C GLN A 101 -13.78 -8.52 -14.06
N ASN A 102 -13.66 -7.52 -14.95
CA ASN A 102 -13.85 -6.12 -14.59
C ASN A 102 -15.27 -5.85 -14.09
N LYS A 103 -16.29 -6.40 -14.77
CA LYS A 103 -17.71 -6.30 -14.33
C LYS A 103 -17.92 -6.94 -12.97
N ALA A 104 -17.29 -8.08 -12.70
CA ALA A 104 -17.36 -8.71 -11.39
C ALA A 104 -16.73 -7.85 -10.29
N ILE A 105 -15.60 -7.19 -10.57
CA ILE A 105 -14.96 -6.24 -9.63
C ILE A 105 -15.84 -5.00 -9.41
N GLU A 106 -16.43 -4.45 -10.47
CA GLU A 106 -17.32 -3.28 -10.38
C GLU A 106 -18.59 -3.59 -9.56
N ASN A 107 -19.22 -4.75 -9.80
CA ASN A 107 -20.35 -5.21 -8.99
C ASN A 107 -19.96 -5.43 -7.53
N LEU A 108 -18.78 -5.99 -7.27
CA LEU A 108 -18.25 -6.16 -5.93
C LEU A 108 -18.11 -4.81 -5.22
N GLU A 109 -17.53 -3.80 -5.89
CA GLU A 109 -17.36 -2.45 -5.35
C GLU A 109 -18.71 -1.82 -4.99
N ASN A 110 -19.68 -1.88 -5.90
CA ASN A 110 -21.01 -1.31 -5.68
C ASN A 110 -21.73 -1.96 -4.48
N ILE A 111 -21.65 -3.28 -4.35
CA ILE A 111 -22.29 -4.02 -3.24
C ILE A 111 -21.58 -3.74 -1.91
N TYR A 112 -20.24 -3.74 -1.90
CA TYR A 112 -19.48 -3.57 -0.66
C TYR A 112 -19.63 -2.18 -0.05
N PHE A 113 -19.79 -1.13 -0.86
CA PHE A 113 -19.82 0.24 -0.34
C PHE A 113 -21.22 0.87 -0.33
N LEU A 114 -22.26 0.14 -0.74
CA LEU A 114 -23.65 0.58 -0.67
C LEU A 114 -24.05 1.02 0.76
N GLU A 115 -23.70 0.22 1.76
CA GLU A 115 -23.97 0.51 3.17
C GLU A 115 -23.22 1.74 3.70
N PHE A 116 -22.12 2.15 3.07
CA PHE A 116 -21.33 3.29 3.52
C PHE A 116 -21.90 4.63 3.05
N ILE A 117 -22.83 4.63 2.10
CA ILE A 117 -23.47 5.86 1.60
C ILE A 117 -24.21 6.57 2.73
N GLU A 118 -24.78 5.82 3.68
CA GLU A 118 -25.55 6.39 4.80
C GLU A 118 -24.68 6.71 6.03
N ILE A 119 -23.51 6.07 6.15
CA ILE A 119 -22.68 6.11 7.37
C ILE A 119 -21.50 7.07 7.23
N VAL A 120 -21.03 7.30 6.01
CA VAL A 120 -19.80 8.03 5.73
C VAL A 120 -20.12 9.27 4.89
N SER A 121 -19.40 10.36 5.10
CA SER A 121 -19.59 11.58 4.29
C SER A 121 -19.30 11.32 2.82
N GLU A 122 -19.93 12.08 1.92
CA GLU A 122 -19.68 11.98 0.47
C GLU A 122 -18.20 12.19 0.11
N SER A 123 -17.53 13.11 0.83
CA SER A 123 -16.10 13.37 0.72
C SER A 123 -15.26 12.11 1.00
N ASP A 124 -15.53 11.44 2.12
CA ASP A 124 -14.80 10.23 2.49
C ASP A 124 -15.18 9.04 1.61
N MET A 125 -16.43 8.95 1.15
CA MET A 125 -16.86 7.95 0.16
C MET A 125 -16.08 8.09 -1.16
N ALA A 126 -15.86 9.33 -1.64
CA ALA A 126 -15.04 9.56 -2.83
C ALA A 126 -13.60 9.07 -2.63
N LYS A 127 -12.98 9.39 -1.48
CA LYS A 127 -11.63 8.89 -1.13
C LYS A 127 -11.57 7.36 -1.07
N ILE A 128 -12.61 6.71 -0.53
CA ILE A 128 -12.71 5.24 -0.48
C ILE A 128 -12.74 4.66 -1.90
N LYS A 129 -13.55 5.22 -2.81
CA LYS A 129 -13.62 4.79 -4.22
C LYS A 129 -12.30 5.01 -4.97
N GLU A 130 -11.58 6.09 -4.71
CA GLU A 130 -10.24 6.30 -5.29
C GLU A 130 -9.24 5.25 -4.79
N MET A 131 -9.28 4.95 -3.49
CA MET A 131 -8.43 3.95 -2.87
C MET A 131 -8.70 2.53 -3.40
N THR A 132 -9.95 2.15 -3.60
CA THR A 132 -10.33 0.82 -4.13
C THR A 132 -9.92 0.61 -5.58
N LYS A 133 -9.85 1.69 -6.38
CA LYS A 133 -9.30 1.69 -7.75
C LYS A 133 -7.77 1.57 -7.78
N GLY A 134 -7.10 1.82 -6.66
CA GLY A 134 -5.64 1.75 -6.54
C GLY A 134 -4.94 3.08 -6.85
N GLU A 135 -5.68 4.19 -6.84
CA GLU A 135 -5.17 5.53 -7.14
C GLU A 135 -4.60 6.24 -5.89
N PHE A 136 -4.75 5.65 -4.71
CA PHE A 136 -4.27 6.25 -3.45
C PHE A 136 -2.73 6.20 -3.32
N ASP A 137 -2.11 7.39 -3.27
CA ASP A 137 -0.67 7.57 -3.08
C ASP A 137 -0.27 7.61 -1.58
N ASP A 138 -0.01 6.44 -1.02
CA ASP A 138 0.48 6.25 0.35
C ASP A 138 1.81 7.00 0.62
N LYS A 139 2.68 7.15 -0.38
CA LYS A 139 4.00 7.79 -0.17
C LYS A 139 3.86 9.27 0.16
N SER A 140 2.93 9.97 -0.49
CA SER A 140 2.65 11.38 -0.21
C SER A 140 2.18 11.57 1.24
N ILE A 141 1.29 10.69 1.71
CA ILE A 141 0.73 10.73 3.07
C ILE A 141 1.81 10.44 4.11
N LEU A 142 2.63 9.41 3.88
CA LEU A 142 3.77 9.10 4.74
C LEU A 142 4.75 10.27 4.86
N LYS A 143 5.03 10.98 3.77
CA LYS A 143 5.89 12.16 3.78
C LYS A 143 5.27 13.29 4.62
N LYS A 144 4.00 13.60 4.38
CA LYS A 144 3.24 14.62 5.13
C LYS A 144 3.22 14.32 6.63
N ASN A 145 2.93 13.07 7.01
CA ASN A 145 2.88 12.63 8.40
C ASN A 145 4.25 12.76 9.10
N ARG A 146 5.34 12.44 8.38
CA ARG A 146 6.71 12.63 8.90
C ARG A 146 7.04 14.10 9.14
N GLU A 147 6.65 14.99 8.23
CA GLU A 147 6.89 16.43 8.36
C GLU A 147 6.11 17.03 9.54
N VAL A 148 4.83 16.68 9.70
CA VAL A 148 4.00 17.11 10.83
C VAL A 148 4.63 16.67 12.16
N LYS A 149 5.08 15.41 12.26
CA LYS A 149 5.72 14.89 13.47
C LYS A 149 7.03 15.62 13.79
N LYS A 150 7.82 15.99 12.77
CA LYS A 150 9.04 16.79 12.95
C LYS A 150 8.72 18.19 13.48
N LYS A 151 7.66 18.84 12.97
CA LYS A 151 7.23 20.17 13.43
C LYS A 151 6.81 20.14 14.91
N ARG A 152 5.91 19.22 15.30
CA ARG A 152 5.45 19.06 16.69
C ARG A 152 6.60 18.88 17.68
N ARG A 153 7.58 18.02 17.35
CA ARG A 153 8.78 17.81 18.18
C ARG A 153 9.62 19.06 18.37
N LYS A 154 9.75 19.90 17.33
CA LYS A 154 10.49 21.17 17.42
C LYS A 154 9.75 22.16 18.33
N GLU A 155 8.44 22.26 18.21
CA GLU A 155 7.61 23.13 19.04
C GLU A 155 7.65 22.69 20.52
N GLU A 156 7.54 21.40 20.80
CA GLU A 156 7.67 20.84 22.15
C GLU A 156 9.06 21.12 22.75
N ALA A 157 10.12 20.95 21.97
CA ALA A 157 11.48 21.25 22.41
C ALA A 157 11.67 22.75 22.71
N GLN A 158 11.06 23.64 21.91
CA GLN A 158 11.09 25.08 22.16
C GLN A 158 10.29 25.46 23.41
N LYS A 159 9.11 24.85 23.63
CA LYS A 159 8.30 25.06 24.85
C LYS A 159 9.07 24.63 26.10
N LYS A 160 9.72 23.46 26.09
CA LYS A 160 10.56 22.97 27.21
C LYS A 160 11.76 23.88 27.49
N LYS A 161 12.41 24.43 26.47
CA LYS A 161 13.51 25.39 26.65
C LYS A 161 13.05 26.72 27.24
N LYS A 162 11.82 27.15 26.95
CA LYS A 162 11.23 28.36 27.55
C LYS A 162 10.82 28.14 29.01
N SER A 163 10.28 26.96 29.34
CA SER A 163 9.86 26.63 30.72
C SER A 163 11.02 26.33 31.69
N GLN A 164 12.26 26.15 31.20
CA GLN A 164 13.45 25.95 32.02
C GLN A 164 14.26 27.25 32.21
N LYS A 165 13.86 28.35 31.57
CA LYS A 165 14.56 29.64 31.60
C LYS A 165 13.79 30.76 32.32
N GLY A 166 12.57 30.48 32.77
CA GLY A 166 11.79 31.33 33.67
C GLY A 166 11.57 30.59 34.98
#